data_AF-A0A4U3KDY2-F1
#
_entry.id   AF-A0A4U3KDY2-F1
#
_cell.length_a   1.000
_cell.length_b   1.000
_cell.length_c   1.000
_cell.angle_alpha   90.00
_cell.angle_beta   90.00
_cell.angle_gamma   90.00
#
_symmetry.space_group_name_H-M   'P 1'
#
loop_
_entity.id
_entity.type
_entity.pdbx_description
1 polymer ?
#
loop_
_entity_poly.entity_id
_entity_poly.type
_entity_poly.pdbx_seq_one_letter_code
_entity_poly.pdbx_strand_id
1 'polypeptide(L)'
;MSEKERNDELRATITRKIAQVEEQEDILCREERKQMEQLESTVQELKREEAKYMDIFQQLHSLGDQDAQKTSSFLQAITCDVRNSCQSQQQLLDENYRSLKRKLDDDREALFRERGQIPW
;
A
#
# COMPACT_ATOMS: atom_id res chain seq x y z
N MET A 1 5.83 -36.44 -30.20
CA MET A 1 5.25 -36.40 -28.86
C MET A 1 3.84 -36.96 -28.92
N SER A 2 3.47 -37.82 -27.98
CA SER A 2 2.11 -38.32 -27.87
C SER A 2 1.17 -37.25 -27.32
N GLU A 3 -0.12 -37.44 -27.52
CA GLU A 3 -1.16 -36.55 -26.97
C GLU A 3 -1.12 -36.50 -25.43
N LYS A 4 -0.80 -37.63 -24.79
CA LYS A 4 -0.58 -37.72 -23.35
C LYS A 4 0.61 -36.87 -22.89
N GLU A 5 1.74 -36.96 -23.57
CA GLU A 5 2.94 -36.16 -23.25
C GLU A 5 2.65 -34.65 -23.39
N ARG A 6 1.88 -34.26 -24.42
CA ARG A 6 1.45 -32.87 -24.61
C ARG A 6 0.52 -32.40 -23.50
N ASN A 7 -0.43 -33.22 -23.07
CA ASN A 7 -1.35 -32.89 -21.99
C ASN A 7 -0.63 -32.78 -20.63
N ASP A 8 0.34 -33.65 -20.37
CA ASP A 8 1.19 -33.59 -19.18
C ASP A 8 2.05 -32.32 -19.16
N GLU A 9 2.62 -31.92 -20.30
CA GLU A 9 3.40 -30.68 -20.42
C GLU A 9 2.54 -29.42 -20.20
N LEU A 10 1.31 -29.40 -20.75
CA LEU A 10 0.35 -28.33 -20.51
C LEU A 10 -0.04 -28.23 -19.03
N ARG A 11 -0.37 -29.36 -18.38
CA ARG A 11 -0.65 -29.40 -16.94
C ARG A 11 0.52 -28.88 -16.11
N ALA A 12 1.75 -29.29 -16.44
CA ALA A 12 2.95 -28.83 -15.76
C ALA A 12 3.17 -27.32 -15.96
N THR A 13 2.87 -26.79 -17.15
CA THR A 13 2.96 -25.36 -17.45
C THR A 13 1.95 -24.54 -16.65
N ILE A 14 0.67 -24.96 -16.61
CA ILE A 14 -0.35 -24.25 -15.84
C ILE A 14 -0.05 -24.33 -14.34
N THR A 15 0.44 -25.47 -13.85
CA THR A 15 0.85 -25.61 -12.44
C THR A 15 1.96 -24.61 -12.08
N ARG A 16 2.95 -24.42 -12.95
CA ARG A 16 3.99 -23.38 -12.75
C ARG A 16 3.41 -21.97 -12.76
N LYS A 17 2.45 -21.67 -13.64
CA LYS A 17 1.77 -20.37 -13.66
C LYS A 17 0.97 -20.10 -12.37
N ILE A 18 0.28 -21.12 -11.83
CA ILE A 18 -0.44 -21.00 -10.56
C ILE A 18 0.53 -20.63 -9.44
N ALA A 19 1.66 -21.34 -9.33
CA ALA A 19 2.69 -21.03 -8.32
C ALA A 19 3.27 -19.61 -8.48
N GLN A 20 3.41 -19.13 -9.72
CA GLN A 20 3.84 -17.74 -9.97
C GLN A 20 2.81 -16.71 -9.51
N VAL A 21 1.51 -16.98 -9.68
CA VAL A 21 0.45 -16.10 -9.18
C VAL A 21 0.43 -16.07 -7.66
N GLU A 22 0.59 -17.23 -7.00
CA GLU A 22 0.71 -17.32 -5.54
C GLU A 22 1.94 -16.55 -5.01
N GLU A 23 3.09 -16.63 -5.69
CA GLU A 23 4.27 -15.83 -5.35
C GLU A 23 4.01 -14.33 -5.52
N GLN A 24 3.28 -13.92 -6.56
CA GLN A 24 2.89 -12.53 -6.77
C GLN A 24 1.94 -12.03 -5.67
N GLU A 25 0.99 -12.85 -5.21
CA GLU A 25 0.12 -12.54 -4.07
C GLU A 25 0.94 -12.27 -2.79
N ASP A 26 1.93 -13.13 -2.51
CA ASP A 26 2.83 -12.99 -1.37
C ASP A 26 3.66 -11.70 -1.44
N ILE A 27 4.23 -11.39 -2.61
CA ILE A 27 4.99 -10.16 -2.84
C ILE A 27 4.08 -8.95 -2.64
N LEU A 28 2.87 -8.99 -3.21
CA LEU A 28 1.91 -7.90 -3.12
C LEU A 28 1.54 -7.61 -1.66
N CYS A 29 1.25 -8.64 -0.86
CA CYS A 29 0.95 -8.48 0.56
C CYS A 29 2.12 -7.92 1.38
N ARG A 30 3.37 -8.28 1.05
CA ARG A 30 4.55 -7.72 1.72
C ARG A 30 4.75 -6.25 1.36
N GLU A 31 4.57 -5.89 0.10
CA GLU A 31 4.71 -4.50 -0.35
C GLU A 31 3.59 -3.62 0.21
N GLU A 32 2.33 -4.12 0.23
CA GLU A 32 1.20 -3.44 0.88
C GLU A 32 1.52 -3.08 2.32
N ARG A 33 1.97 -4.07 3.11
CA ARG A 33 2.32 -3.84 4.52
C ARG A 33 3.42 -2.80 4.65
N LYS A 34 4.48 -2.91 3.85
CA LYS A 34 5.63 -1.99 3.90
C LYS A 34 5.21 -0.54 3.59
N GLN A 35 4.41 -0.34 2.55
CA GLN A 35 3.91 0.98 2.15
C GLN A 35 3.01 1.58 3.24
N MET A 36 2.12 0.77 3.83
CA MET A 36 1.22 1.20 4.90
C MET A 36 1.99 1.56 6.19
N GLU A 37 2.96 0.74 6.58
CA GLU A 37 3.83 1.01 7.74
C GLU A 37 4.66 2.29 7.54
N GLN A 38 5.21 2.50 6.34
CA GLN A 38 5.97 3.71 6.02
C GLN A 38 5.09 4.96 6.07
N LEU A 39 3.87 4.88 5.55
CA LEU A 39 2.92 5.99 5.60
C LEU A 39 2.51 6.30 7.04
N GLU A 40 2.24 5.28 7.85
CA GLU A 40 1.92 5.45 9.26
C GLU A 40 3.08 6.10 10.03
N SER A 41 4.32 5.63 9.82
CA SER A 41 5.51 6.21 10.44
C SER A 41 5.66 7.68 10.07
N THR A 42 5.47 8.02 8.80
CA THR A 42 5.57 9.41 8.30
C THR A 42 4.53 10.30 8.97
N VAL A 43 3.29 9.81 9.12
CA VAL A 43 2.22 10.56 9.81
C VAL A 43 2.52 10.74 11.30
N GLN A 44 3.10 9.73 11.95
CA GLN A 44 3.50 9.84 13.35
C GLN A 44 4.65 10.85 13.55
N GLU A 45 5.64 10.84 12.66
CA GLU A 45 6.74 11.81 12.67
C GLU A 45 6.24 13.23 12.44
N LEU A 46 5.33 13.42 11.48
CA LEU A 46 4.70 14.72 11.23
C LEU A 46 3.98 15.24 12.47
N LYS A 47 3.22 14.39 13.17
CA LYS A 47 2.54 14.76 14.43
C LYS A 47 3.54 15.15 15.53
N ARG A 48 4.67 14.45 15.64
CA ARG A 48 5.72 14.77 16.62
C ARG A 48 6.38 16.11 16.34
N GLU A 49 6.76 16.36 15.09
CA GLU A 49 7.36 17.64 14.71
C GLU A 49 6.34 18.79 14.81
N GLU A 50 5.08 18.59 14.40
CA GLU A 50 3.99 19.56 14.61
C GLU A 50 3.90 19.95 16.09
N ALA A 51 3.82 18.98 17.00
CA ALA A 51 3.74 19.23 18.44
C ALA A 51 4.95 20.01 18.98
N LYS A 52 6.17 19.65 18.53
CA LYS A 52 7.41 20.30 18.92
C LYS A 52 7.47 21.76 18.48
N TYR A 53 7.13 22.06 17.23
CA TYR A 53 7.11 23.44 16.74
C TYR A 53 5.99 24.26 17.38
N MET A 54 4.83 23.65 17.64
CA MET A 54 3.74 24.31 18.36
C MET A 54 4.17 24.78 19.75
N ASP A 55 4.89 23.93 20.50
CA ASP A 55 5.47 24.30 21.81
C ASP A 55 6.46 25.48 21.68
N ILE A 56 7.37 25.43 20.71
CA ILE A 56 8.34 26.51 20.45
C ILE A 56 7.61 27.83 20.15
N PHE A 57 6.62 27.82 19.26
CA PHE A 57 5.89 29.05 18.92
C PHE A 57 5.07 29.57 20.09
N GLN A 58 4.52 28.69 20.93
CA GLN A 58 3.82 29.11 22.14
C GLN A 58 4.77 29.80 23.14
N GLN A 59 6.00 29.28 23.30
CA GLN A 59 7.04 29.92 24.10
C GLN A 59 7.46 31.28 23.53
N LEU A 60 7.72 31.37 22.22
CA LEU A 60 8.08 32.62 21.55
C LEU A 60 7.00 33.69 21.73
N HIS A 61 5.72 33.31 21.55
CA HIS A 61 4.61 34.21 21.78
C HIS A 61 4.57 34.72 23.24
N SER A 62 4.84 33.85 24.22
CA SER A 62 4.91 34.26 25.63
C SER A 62 6.06 35.24 25.93
N LEU A 63 7.13 35.22 25.12
CA LEU A 63 8.27 36.14 25.19
C LEU A 63 8.03 37.46 24.43
N GLY A 64 6.85 37.65 23.84
CA GLY A 64 6.47 38.87 23.14
C GLY A 64 6.69 38.86 21.63
N ASP A 65 7.02 37.71 21.04
CA ASP A 65 7.05 37.54 19.58
C ASP A 65 5.62 37.54 19.02
N GLN A 66 5.23 38.65 18.39
CA GLN A 66 3.91 38.84 17.82
C GLN A 66 3.67 38.03 16.53
N ASP A 67 4.73 37.57 15.87
CA ASP A 67 4.64 36.77 14.64
C ASP A 67 4.60 35.27 14.94
N ALA A 68 4.97 34.85 16.15
CA ALA A 68 4.92 33.46 16.58
C ALA A 68 3.50 32.85 16.46
N GLN A 69 2.45 33.61 16.81
CA GLN A 69 1.07 33.12 16.69
C GLN A 69 0.60 32.94 15.24
N LYS A 70 1.02 33.85 14.34
CA LYS A 70 0.73 33.74 12.90
C LYS A 70 1.46 32.54 12.30
N THR A 71 2.73 32.37 12.63
CA THR A 71 3.56 31.26 12.14
C THR A 71 3.05 29.91 12.65
N SER A 72 2.64 29.83 13.93
CA SER A 72 1.99 28.65 14.50
C SER A 72 0.70 28.27 13.76
N SER A 73 -0.17 29.26 13.50
CA SER A 73 -1.44 29.03 12.77
C SER A 73 -1.18 28.54 11.33
N PHE A 74 -0.17 29.11 10.66
CA PHE A 74 0.23 28.69 9.32
C PHE A 74 0.81 27.27 9.29
N LEU A 75 1.68 26.93 10.25
CA LEU A 75 2.21 25.58 10.38
C LEU A 75 1.09 24.56 10.63
N GLN A 76 0.12 24.89 11.49
CA GLN A 76 -1.01 24.02 11.79
C GLN A 76 -1.88 23.78 10.53
N ALA A 77 -2.09 24.81 9.70
CA ALA A 77 -2.80 24.67 8.44
C ALA A 77 -2.06 23.72 7.47
N ILE A 78 -0.74 23.92 7.28
CA ILE A 78 0.08 23.06 6.42
C ILE A 78 0.07 21.61 6.91
N THR A 79 0.29 21.40 8.21
CA THR A 79 0.34 20.04 8.78
C THR A 79 -1.00 19.33 8.69
N CYS A 80 -2.13 20.06 8.80
CA CYS A 80 -3.45 19.53 8.47
C CYS A 80 -3.55 19.10 7.00
N ASP A 81 -3.13 19.95 6.05
CA ASP A 81 -3.18 19.62 4.62
C ASP A 81 -2.33 18.40 4.27
N VAL A 82 -1.12 18.31 4.85
CA VAL A 82 -0.25 17.14 4.67
C VAL A 82 -0.88 15.89 5.27
N ARG A 83 -1.47 15.97 6.48
CA ARG A 83 -2.19 14.82 7.08
C ARG A 83 -3.38 14.36 6.22
N ASN A 84 -4.14 15.29 5.67
CA ASN A 84 -5.24 14.99 4.74
C ASN A 84 -4.71 14.32 3.47
N SER A 85 -3.60 14.79 2.92
CA SER A 85 -2.96 14.18 1.76
C SER A 85 -2.48 12.75 2.05
N CYS A 86 -1.86 12.51 3.20
CA CYS A 86 -1.48 11.16 3.63
C CYS A 86 -2.70 10.25 3.76
N GLN A 87 -3.82 10.74 4.30
CA GLN A 87 -5.06 9.97 4.39
C GLN A 87 -5.62 9.60 3.02
N SER A 88 -5.60 10.54 2.06
CA SER A 88 -5.99 10.25 0.68
C SER A 88 -5.07 9.23 0.01
N GLN A 89 -3.75 9.30 0.25
CA GLN A 89 -2.80 8.31 -0.24
C GLN A 89 -3.06 6.92 0.35
N GLN A 90 -3.39 6.84 1.65
CA GLN A 90 -3.76 5.59 2.30
C GLN A 90 -4.96 4.94 1.63
N GLN A 91 -6.03 5.71 1.39
CA GLN A 91 -7.23 5.21 0.73
C GLN A 91 -6.94 4.72 -0.69
N LEU A 92 -6.12 5.46 -1.45
CA LEU A 92 -5.73 5.07 -2.80
C LEU A 92 -4.89 3.78 -2.81
N LEU A 93 -3.96 3.63 -1.86
CA LEU A 93 -3.17 2.40 -1.70
C LEU A 93 -4.09 1.22 -1.39
N ASP A 94 -4.98 1.35 -0.40
CA ASP A 94 -5.94 0.30 -0.02
C ASP A 94 -6.81 -0.14 -1.21
N GLU A 95 -7.32 0.81 -1.99
CA GLU A 95 -8.13 0.53 -3.19
C GLU A 95 -7.33 -0.21 -4.26
N ASN A 96 -6.10 0.23 -4.52
CA ASN A 96 -5.21 -0.38 -5.51
C ASN A 96 -4.84 -1.81 -5.13
N TYR A 97 -4.43 -2.04 -3.87
CA TYR A 97 -4.09 -3.38 -3.39
C TYR A 97 -5.29 -4.31 -3.40
N ARG A 98 -6.47 -3.83 -2.98
CA ARG A 98 -7.71 -4.61 -3.07
C ARG A 98 -8.08 -4.95 -4.51
N SER A 99 -7.82 -4.06 -5.46
CA SER A 99 -8.06 -4.30 -6.88
C SER A 99 -7.10 -5.36 -7.44
N LEU A 100 -5.81 -5.21 -7.16
CA LEU A 100 -4.77 -6.14 -7.59
C LEU A 100 -4.97 -7.55 -7.02
N LYS A 101 -5.31 -7.64 -5.74
CA LYS A 101 -5.58 -8.93 -5.09
C LYS A 101 -6.76 -9.67 -5.74
N ARG A 102 -7.86 -8.96 -6.01
CA ARG A 102 -9.00 -9.54 -6.76
C ARG A 102 -8.59 -10.06 -8.12
N LYS A 103 -7.76 -9.30 -8.85
CA LYS A 103 -7.26 -9.73 -10.16
C LYS A 103 -6.41 -10.99 -10.07
N LEU A 104 -5.52 -11.09 -9.08
CA LEU A 104 -4.70 -12.29 -8.87
C LEU A 104 -5.57 -13.50 -8.48
N ASP A 105 -6.59 -13.30 -7.63
CA ASP A 105 -7.56 -14.34 -7.28
C ASP A 105 -8.31 -14.85 -8.53
N ASP A 106 -8.79 -13.92 -9.38
CA ASP A 106 -9.48 -14.24 -10.64
C ASP A 106 -8.56 -15.00 -11.62
N ASP A 107 -7.31 -14.54 -11.78
CA ASP A 107 -6.30 -15.17 -12.64
C ASP A 107 -5.97 -16.58 -12.14
N ARG A 108 -5.81 -16.77 -10.83
CA ARG A 108 -5.57 -18.07 -10.21
C ARG A 108 -6.75 -19.03 -10.44
N GLU A 109 -7.98 -18.55 -10.23
CA GLU A 109 -9.19 -19.36 -10.46
C GLU A 109 -9.31 -19.77 -11.94
N ALA A 110 -9.02 -18.87 -12.87
CA ALA A 110 -9.00 -19.17 -14.30
C ALA A 110 -7.98 -20.26 -14.64
N LEU A 111 -6.77 -20.19 -14.09
CA LEU A 111 -5.73 -21.21 -14.29
C LEU A 111 -6.13 -22.57 -13.71
N PHE A 112 -6.77 -22.61 -12.54
CA PHE A 112 -7.30 -23.86 -11.99
C PHE A 112 -8.38 -24.47 -12.88
N ARG A 113 -9.29 -23.65 -13.42
CA ARG A 113 -10.30 -24.10 -14.40
C ARG A 113 -9.65 -24.64 -15.66
N GLU A 114 -8.68 -23.93 -16.24
CA GLU A 114 -7.94 -24.36 -17.44
C GLU A 114 -7.24 -25.70 -17.21
N ARG A 115 -6.55 -25.85 -16.08
CA ARG A 115 -5.89 -27.12 -15.71
C ARG A 115 -6.87 -28.28 -15.61
N GLY A 116 -8.06 -28.04 -15.04
CA GLY A 116 -9.11 -29.06 -14.87
C GLY A 116 -9.75 -29.53 -16.17
N GLN A 117 -9.61 -28.77 -17.26
CA GLN A 117 -10.12 -29.13 -18.58
C GLN A 117 -9.16 -30.02 -19.40
N ILE A 118 -7.92 -30.20 -18.96
CA ILE A 118 -6.92 -30.99 -19.70
C ILE A 118 -7.19 -32.49 -19.54
N PRO A 119 -7.44 -33.25 -20.63
CA PRO A 119 -7.70 -34.69 -20.57
C PRO A 119 -6.49 -35.50 -20.10
N TRP A 120 -6.73 -36.57 -19.33
CA TRP A 120 -5.68 -37.46 -18.79
C TRP A 120 -5.02 -38.34 -19.85
#